data_AF-A0A533S3J1-F1
#
_entry.id   AF-A0A533S3J1-F1
#
_cell.length_a   1.000
_cell.length_b   1.000
_cell.length_c   1.000
_cell.angle_alpha   90.00
_cell.angle_beta   90.00
_cell.angle_gamma   90.00
#
_symmetry.space_group_name_H-M   'P 1'
#
loop_
_entity.id
_entity.type
_entity.pdbx_description
1 polymer ?
#
loop_
_entity_poly.entity_id
_entity_poly.type
_entity_poly.pdbx_seq_one_letter_code
_entity_poly.pdbx_strand_id
1 'polypeptide(L)'
;MSLDMWEQYCSGVTSNASYNNKGAPYLAAVVPHLPGDPTIVPYTYQLRADEAIVFIGITPPPETYFSYQPYLLNKHYAQPVPADLLTQPIQGCWGDPHCLDVGTSLGDTVNVATIKTIGPDPYSAPMVLIFTPDQGTDARVRSALRKAGYPPSIFNTIVIPSSLANLGIGQGHDLLMILGRNAQWLNGADGEAAGLAYMDSLNSTDPANPSPVSVFRVTPNVFSAENLHPFPAPPLRIRGTGKTEMDLLDKLEKVRVEIIRHYTDRGYAVAAEYISSPGSYDGYDFIQQMKRAYLDCRDTIYIGSGAKVFHDDYDIKLSDDEFLVIYGVNQTATGKASYINLNAYADQAKLAIGSVFDTDFVHSADAYLPGDPAASLLFAYKISWQCNGEPFCLQMSSGGCARLQLDGPEHVDDRKNTQLSFGTRSYLEPATEIGPAFTEVVYQRMIKFALQP
;
A
#
# COMPACT_ATOMS: atom_id res chain seq x y z
N MET A 1 16.10 -4.05 3.32
CA MET A 1 15.91 -5.03 2.23
C MET A 1 14.85 -4.54 1.27
N SER A 2 14.91 -4.95 0.01
CA SER A 2 13.77 -4.89 -0.91
C SER A 2 12.82 -6.05 -0.60
N LEU A 3 11.52 -5.77 -0.56
CA LEU A 3 10.43 -6.70 -0.24
C LEU A 3 9.37 -6.63 -1.34
N ASP A 4 9.27 -7.71 -2.11
CA ASP A 4 8.18 -7.91 -3.07
C ASP A 4 7.26 -9.03 -2.57
N MET A 5 6.04 -8.67 -2.15
CA MET A 5 5.07 -9.64 -1.63
C MET A 5 4.53 -10.58 -2.73
N TRP A 6 4.59 -10.17 -3.99
CA TRP A 6 4.31 -11.04 -5.12
C TRP A 6 5.32 -12.19 -5.13
N GLU A 7 6.62 -11.88 -5.04
CA GLU A 7 7.69 -12.89 -5.01
C GLU A 7 7.61 -13.76 -3.75
N GLN A 8 7.35 -13.17 -2.58
CA GLN A 8 7.19 -13.90 -1.31
C GLN A 8 6.06 -14.93 -1.40
N TYR A 9 4.93 -14.57 -2.02
CA TYR A 9 3.84 -15.51 -2.24
C TYR A 9 4.27 -16.61 -3.21
N CYS A 10 4.74 -16.24 -4.41
CA CYS A 10 5.03 -17.19 -5.49
C CYS A 10 6.17 -18.17 -5.15
N SER A 11 7.09 -17.79 -4.25
CA SER A 11 8.17 -18.65 -3.73
C SER A 11 7.75 -19.53 -2.54
N GLY A 12 6.54 -19.36 -2.01
CA GLY A 12 6.04 -20.16 -0.89
C GLY A 12 6.35 -19.60 0.50
N VAL A 13 6.97 -18.42 0.60
CA VAL A 13 7.35 -17.82 1.88
C VAL A 13 6.14 -17.29 2.65
N THR A 14 5.17 -16.69 1.96
CA THR A 14 3.92 -16.18 2.55
C THR A 14 2.69 -16.91 2.00
N SER A 15 1.58 -16.88 2.75
CA SER A 15 0.33 -17.53 2.34
C SER A 15 -0.44 -16.78 1.24
N ASN A 16 -0.17 -15.48 1.07
CA ASN A 16 -0.77 -14.60 0.08
C ASN A 16 0.17 -13.40 -0.21
N ALA A 17 -0.12 -12.62 -1.25
CA ALA A 17 0.67 -11.46 -1.68
C ALA A 17 0.19 -10.11 -1.11
N SER A 18 -0.75 -10.14 -0.15
CA SER A 18 -1.20 -8.96 0.62
C SER A 18 -1.62 -7.75 -0.21
N TYR A 19 -2.16 -7.98 -1.41
CA TYR A 19 -2.58 -6.94 -2.36
C TYR A 19 -1.46 -5.93 -2.68
N ASN A 20 -0.19 -6.32 -2.64
CA ASN A 20 0.88 -5.44 -3.12
C ASN A 20 0.67 -5.08 -4.60
N ASN A 21 1.04 -3.87 -5.00
CA ASN A 21 0.95 -3.42 -6.39
C ASN A 21 1.93 -4.24 -7.24
N LYS A 22 1.51 -4.67 -8.43
CA LYS A 22 2.40 -5.40 -9.34
C LYS A 22 3.57 -4.49 -9.73
N GLY A 23 4.81 -4.95 -9.53
CA GLY A 23 6.02 -4.23 -9.92
C GLY A 23 6.39 -3.03 -9.03
N ALA A 24 5.79 -2.88 -7.83
CA ALA A 24 6.17 -1.82 -6.89
C ALA A 24 6.67 -2.42 -5.56
N PRO A 25 7.97 -2.78 -5.49
CA PRO A 25 8.56 -3.36 -4.30
C PRO A 25 8.62 -2.35 -3.14
N TYR A 26 8.46 -2.87 -1.93
CA TYR A 26 8.64 -2.10 -0.70
C TYR A 26 10.10 -2.16 -0.24
N LEU A 27 10.53 -1.13 0.47
CA LEU A 27 11.64 -1.24 1.41
C LEU A 27 11.10 -1.83 2.72
N ALA A 28 11.80 -2.78 3.33
CA ALA A 28 11.46 -3.27 4.66
C ALA A 28 12.69 -3.29 5.60
N ALA A 29 12.45 -3.00 6.88
CA ALA A 29 13.49 -3.06 7.91
C ALA A 29 13.83 -4.51 8.26
N VAL A 30 15.05 -4.96 7.98
CA VAL A 30 15.57 -6.18 8.62
C VAL A 30 16.12 -5.78 9.98
N VAL A 31 15.37 -6.09 11.03
CA VAL A 31 15.72 -5.68 12.39
C VAL A 31 16.46 -6.82 13.09
N PRO A 32 17.65 -6.56 13.68
CA PRO A 32 18.32 -7.58 14.50
C PRO A 32 17.42 -8.11 15.62
N HIS A 33 17.29 -9.42 15.72
CA HIS A 33 16.48 -10.07 16.77
C HIS A 33 17.20 -10.00 18.11
N LEU A 34 16.42 -9.86 19.19
CA LEU A 34 16.92 -10.03 20.55
C LEU A 34 16.80 -11.49 21.01
N PRO A 35 17.57 -11.90 22.03
CA PRO A 35 17.33 -13.16 22.72
C PRO A 35 15.87 -13.26 23.18
N GLY A 36 15.19 -14.34 22.79
CA GLY A 36 13.78 -14.60 23.11
C GLY A 36 12.77 -14.04 22.11
N ASP A 37 13.21 -13.33 21.05
CA ASP A 37 12.34 -12.90 19.96
C ASP A 37 11.90 -14.15 19.14
N PRO A 38 10.59 -14.47 19.08
CA PRO A 38 10.09 -15.67 18.41
C PRO A 38 9.89 -15.48 16.89
N THR A 39 10.25 -14.32 16.33
CA THR A 39 10.04 -14.00 14.92
C THR A 39 10.96 -14.82 14.02
N ILE A 40 10.40 -15.27 12.88
CA ILE A 40 11.12 -16.03 11.85
C ILE A 40 11.26 -15.18 10.57
N VAL A 41 10.23 -14.40 10.26
CA VAL A 41 10.23 -13.45 9.15
C VAL A 41 11.11 -12.24 9.51
N PRO A 42 12.22 -12.00 8.79
CA PRO A 42 13.29 -11.09 9.21
C PRO A 42 12.91 -9.60 9.19
N TYR A 43 11.83 -9.26 8.49
CA TYR A 43 11.34 -7.89 8.38
C TYR A 43 10.21 -7.54 9.36
N THR A 44 10.02 -8.39 10.36
CA THR A 44 9.05 -8.17 11.44
C THR A 44 9.74 -8.42 12.77
N TYR A 45 9.35 -7.68 13.80
CA TYR A 45 10.10 -7.66 15.05
C TYR A 45 9.21 -7.30 16.23
N GLN A 46 9.59 -7.76 17.41
CA GLN A 46 9.06 -7.25 18.66
C GLN A 46 9.98 -6.16 19.22
N LEU A 47 9.43 -5.20 19.96
CA LEU A 47 10.16 -4.02 20.43
C LEU A 47 9.87 -3.78 21.91
N ARG A 48 10.91 -3.58 22.73
CA ARG A 48 10.76 -3.13 24.12
C ARG A 48 10.44 -1.63 24.17
N ALA A 49 9.79 -1.23 25.26
CA ALA A 49 9.40 0.16 25.49
C ALA A 49 10.57 1.16 25.62
N ASP A 50 11.81 0.72 25.83
CA ASP A 50 13.00 1.57 25.92
C ASP A 50 13.94 1.48 24.71
N GLU A 51 13.52 0.81 23.63
CA GLU A 51 14.31 0.60 22.42
C GLU A 51 14.02 1.62 21.32
N ALA A 52 14.91 1.68 20.33
CA ALA A 52 14.66 2.34 19.07
C ALA A 52 15.14 1.50 17.88
N ILE A 53 14.43 1.61 16.77
CA ILE A 53 14.94 1.21 15.45
C ILE A 53 15.38 2.48 14.74
N VAL A 54 16.60 2.50 14.20
CA VAL A 54 17.19 3.68 13.57
C VAL A 54 17.59 3.36 12.14
N PHE A 55 17.08 4.12 11.19
CA PHE A 55 17.54 4.09 9.81
C PHE A 55 18.50 5.23 9.59
N ILE A 56 19.63 4.95 8.96
CA ILE A 56 20.59 5.96 8.51
C ILE A 56 20.90 5.64 7.05
N GLY A 57 20.70 6.60 6.16
CA GLY A 57 20.90 6.35 4.74
C GLY A 57 20.48 7.49 3.85
N ILE A 58 20.22 7.15 2.59
CA ILE A 58 19.80 8.06 1.53
C ILE A 58 18.36 7.72 1.13
N THR A 59 17.54 8.73 0.87
CA THR A 59 16.20 8.56 0.28
C THR A 59 16.27 8.01 -1.14
N PRO A 60 15.19 7.46 -1.69
CA PRO A 60 15.19 6.93 -3.05
C PRO A 60 15.48 8.01 -4.12
N PRO A 61 15.85 7.60 -5.35
CA PRO A 61 15.88 8.48 -6.51
C PRO A 61 14.52 9.16 -6.79
N PRO A 62 14.47 10.17 -7.68
CA PRO A 62 13.23 10.86 -8.02
C PRO A 62 12.08 9.92 -8.41
N GLU A 63 10.97 10.02 -7.70
CA GLU A 63 9.73 9.26 -7.89
C GLU A 63 8.51 10.11 -7.49
N THR A 64 7.30 9.72 -7.88
CA THR A 64 6.11 10.51 -7.55
C THR A 64 5.77 10.46 -6.06
N TYR A 65 6.09 9.35 -5.40
CA TYR A 65 5.76 9.16 -4.00
C TYR A 65 6.64 8.11 -3.32
N PHE A 66 7.23 8.49 -2.20
CA PHE A 66 7.73 7.55 -1.20
C PHE A 66 7.28 7.88 0.21
N SER A 67 7.35 6.88 1.09
CA SER A 67 7.07 7.04 2.51
C SER A 67 7.75 6.02 3.38
N TYR A 68 7.72 6.25 4.70
CA TYR A 68 8.15 5.33 5.74
C TYR A 68 7.10 5.28 6.85
N GLN A 69 6.64 4.08 7.17
CA GLN A 69 5.54 3.87 8.09
C GLN A 69 5.80 2.64 8.99
N PRO A 70 5.72 2.78 10.33
CA PRO A 70 5.60 1.63 11.20
C PRO A 70 4.18 1.07 11.15
N TYR A 71 4.11 -0.25 11.16
CA TYR A 71 2.91 -1.05 11.15
C TYR A 71 2.84 -1.88 12.42
N LEU A 72 1.66 -1.92 13.03
CA LEU A 72 1.27 -2.95 13.96
C LEU A 72 0.72 -4.13 13.16
N LEU A 73 1.57 -5.12 12.91
CA LEU A 73 1.21 -6.28 12.11
C LEU A 73 0.25 -7.18 12.89
N ASN A 74 0.63 -7.54 14.12
CA ASN A 74 -0.24 -8.31 15.02
C ASN A 74 -0.47 -7.56 16.32
N LYS A 75 -1.70 -7.65 16.81
CA LYS A 75 -2.09 -7.11 18.12
C LYS A 75 -2.67 -8.20 19.01
N HIS A 76 -2.17 -8.28 20.24
CA HIS A 76 -2.77 -9.05 21.32
C HIS A 76 -3.79 -8.19 22.08
N TYR A 77 -5.03 -8.66 22.19
CA TYR A 77 -6.09 -7.98 22.91
C TYR A 77 -6.32 -8.61 24.28
N ALA A 78 -6.77 -7.83 25.24
CA ALA A 78 -7.14 -8.35 26.56
C ALA A 78 -8.32 -9.35 26.47
N GLN A 79 -9.21 -9.16 25.50
CA GLN A 79 -10.33 -10.06 25.22
C GLN A 79 -10.01 -10.95 24.02
N PRO A 80 -10.59 -12.16 23.93
CA PRO A 80 -10.49 -12.99 22.73
C PRO A 80 -11.02 -12.24 21.50
N VAL A 81 -10.33 -12.41 20.39
CA VAL A 81 -10.75 -11.92 19.08
C VAL A 81 -11.92 -12.78 18.59
N PRO A 82 -13.00 -12.18 18.04
CA PRO A 82 -14.09 -12.93 17.42
C PRO A 82 -13.58 -13.94 16.38
N ALA A 83 -14.12 -15.17 16.42
CA ALA A 83 -13.59 -16.28 15.63
C ALA A 83 -13.69 -16.05 14.11
N ASP A 84 -14.66 -15.28 13.65
CA ASP A 84 -14.85 -14.87 12.26
C ASP A 84 -13.80 -13.86 11.78
N LEU A 85 -13.11 -13.18 12.70
CA LEU A 85 -12.03 -12.24 12.42
C LEU A 85 -10.65 -12.87 12.54
N LEU A 86 -10.54 -14.07 13.14
CA LEU A 86 -9.31 -14.83 13.19
C LEU A 86 -8.93 -15.28 11.78
N THR A 87 -7.78 -14.79 11.31
CA THR A 87 -7.22 -15.17 10.02
C THR A 87 -5.82 -15.72 10.20
N GLN A 88 -5.33 -16.53 9.26
CA GLN A 88 -3.93 -16.93 9.27
C GLN A 88 -3.03 -15.69 9.14
N PRO A 89 -2.20 -15.39 10.16
CA PRO A 89 -1.30 -14.26 10.12
C PRO A 89 -0.12 -14.55 9.19
N ILE A 90 0.56 -13.50 8.70
CA ILE A 90 1.83 -13.65 7.98
C ILE A 90 2.84 -14.44 8.83
N GLN A 91 2.96 -14.06 10.09
CA GLN A 91 3.54 -14.86 11.15
C GLN A 91 3.03 -14.36 12.50
N GLY A 92 3.35 -15.06 13.59
CA GLY A 92 2.93 -14.69 14.94
C GLY A 92 1.53 -15.19 15.27
N CYS A 93 0.97 -14.73 16.38
CA CYS A 93 -0.26 -15.23 17.02
C CYS A 93 -0.21 -16.70 17.48
N TRP A 94 0.41 -17.64 16.76
CA TRP A 94 0.62 -19.04 17.18
C TRP A 94 -0.65 -19.76 17.69
N GLY A 95 -1.81 -19.41 17.13
CA GLY A 95 -3.11 -19.94 17.55
C GLY A 95 -3.69 -19.31 18.82
N ASP A 96 -3.06 -18.25 19.35
CA ASP A 96 -3.59 -17.47 20.46
C ASP A 96 -4.91 -16.79 20.04
N PRO A 97 -6.05 -17.11 20.69
CA PRO A 97 -7.33 -16.51 20.37
C PRO A 97 -7.39 -15.01 20.72
N HIS A 98 -6.41 -14.47 21.42
CA HIS A 98 -6.29 -13.04 21.72
C HIS A 98 -5.54 -12.25 20.66
N CYS A 99 -4.91 -12.91 19.68
CA CYS A 99 -4.05 -12.26 18.70
C CYS A 99 -4.74 -12.14 17.34
N LEU A 100 -4.69 -10.92 16.77
CA LEU A 100 -5.21 -10.62 15.44
C LEU A 100 -4.08 -10.06 14.57
N ASP A 101 -4.01 -10.52 13.32
CA ASP A 101 -3.29 -9.84 12.23
C ASP A 101 -4.09 -8.59 11.82
N VAL A 102 -3.83 -7.50 12.53
CA VAL A 102 -4.49 -6.20 12.29
C VAL A 102 -3.90 -5.56 11.04
N GLY A 103 -2.58 -5.64 10.85
CA GLY A 103 -1.89 -5.12 9.67
C GLY A 103 -2.15 -3.63 9.48
N THR A 104 -1.89 -2.81 10.50
CA THR A 104 -2.35 -1.42 10.56
C THR A 104 -1.24 -0.41 10.73
N SER A 105 -1.38 0.76 10.11
CA SER A 105 -0.47 1.90 10.32
C SER A 105 -0.50 2.39 11.77
N LEU A 106 0.65 2.87 12.26
CA LEU A 106 0.80 3.48 13.58
C LEU A 106 1.20 4.95 13.46
N GLY A 107 0.30 5.84 13.87
CA GLY A 107 0.56 7.28 13.81
C GLY A 107 0.55 7.82 12.38
N ASP A 108 1.11 9.01 12.21
CA ASP A 108 1.16 9.69 10.92
C ASP A 108 2.39 9.28 10.11
N THR A 109 2.28 9.29 8.78
CA THR A 109 3.34 8.82 7.87
C THR A 109 4.43 9.85 7.67
N VAL A 110 5.71 9.46 7.62
CA VAL A 110 6.76 10.33 7.07
C VAL A 110 6.88 10.05 5.58
N ASN A 111 6.57 11.03 4.74
CA ASN A 111 6.51 10.88 3.28
C ASN A 111 7.40 11.89 2.56
N VAL A 112 7.48 11.76 1.24
CA VAL A 112 8.26 12.63 0.36
C VAL A 112 8.08 14.14 0.61
N ALA A 113 6.89 14.59 1.02
CA ALA A 113 6.61 16.00 1.29
C ALA A 113 7.08 16.47 2.68
N THR A 114 7.23 15.55 3.64
CA THR A 114 7.43 15.89 5.06
C THR A 114 8.74 15.42 5.63
N ILE A 115 9.45 14.56 4.91
CA ILE A 115 10.72 14.02 5.36
C ILE A 115 11.75 15.13 5.54
N LYS A 116 12.42 15.11 6.68
CA LYS A 116 13.55 16.00 6.97
C LYS A 116 14.81 15.41 6.36
N THR A 117 15.36 16.14 5.39
CA THR A 117 16.61 15.83 4.70
C THR A 117 17.33 17.14 4.36
N ILE A 118 18.49 17.08 3.70
CA ILE A 118 19.24 18.25 3.22
C ILE A 118 19.40 18.18 1.71
N GLY A 119 19.20 19.31 1.05
CA GLY A 119 19.22 19.41 -0.41
C GLY A 119 18.09 20.30 -0.91
N PRO A 120 18.06 20.58 -2.22
CA PRO A 120 16.99 21.34 -2.85
C PRO A 120 15.68 20.53 -2.97
N ASP A 121 15.77 19.21 -2.93
CA ASP A 121 14.66 18.27 -3.09
C ASP A 121 14.84 17.07 -2.14
N PRO A 122 13.80 16.24 -1.92
CA PRO A 122 13.85 15.16 -0.94
C PRO A 122 14.48 13.87 -1.46
N TYR A 123 14.99 13.84 -2.70
CA TYR A 123 15.44 12.62 -3.39
C TYR A 123 16.95 12.44 -3.30
N SER A 124 17.41 11.19 -3.29
CA SER A 124 18.84 10.85 -3.20
C SER A 124 19.54 11.65 -2.08
N ALA A 125 18.83 11.92 -0.99
CA ALA A 125 19.22 12.88 0.03
C ALA A 125 19.36 12.19 1.41
N PRO A 126 20.31 12.61 2.25
CA PRO A 126 20.62 11.92 3.49
C PRO A 126 19.53 12.12 4.55
N MET A 127 19.10 11.02 5.14
CA MET A 127 18.06 10.98 6.17
C MET A 127 18.47 10.16 7.38
N VAL A 128 17.86 10.48 8.53
CA VAL A 128 17.81 9.61 9.69
C VAL A 128 16.36 9.47 10.15
N LEU A 129 15.90 8.24 10.31
CA LEU A 129 14.58 7.92 10.88
C LEU A 129 14.79 7.21 12.23
N ILE A 130 14.11 7.67 13.27
CA ILE A 130 14.18 7.13 14.63
C ILE A 130 12.78 6.65 15.00
N PHE A 131 12.57 5.34 14.98
CA PHE A 131 11.33 4.71 15.38
C PHE A 131 11.45 4.32 16.86
N THR A 132 10.71 5.00 17.73
CA THR A 132 10.78 4.70 19.17
C THR A 132 9.50 5.10 19.90
N PRO A 133 9.13 4.35 20.95
CA PRO A 133 8.07 4.73 21.89
C PRO A 133 8.47 5.80 22.91
N ASP A 134 9.77 6.03 23.16
CA ASP A 134 10.24 6.70 24.37
C ASP A 134 11.04 7.98 24.09
N GLN A 135 10.69 9.05 24.81
CA GLN A 135 11.31 10.37 24.66
C GLN A 135 12.78 10.37 25.13
N GLY A 136 13.08 9.63 26.20
CA GLY A 136 14.44 9.50 26.72
C GLY A 136 15.34 8.74 25.76
N THR A 137 14.84 7.68 25.15
CA THR A 137 15.55 6.91 24.13
C THR A 137 15.75 7.74 22.87
N ASP A 138 14.74 8.45 22.36
CA ASP A 138 14.89 9.39 21.24
C ASP A 138 16.01 10.42 21.52
N ALA A 139 15.99 11.05 22.69
CA ALA A 139 16.98 12.06 23.07
C ALA A 139 18.41 11.48 23.11
N ARG A 140 18.59 10.26 23.64
CA ARG A 140 19.88 9.56 23.66
C ARG A 140 20.36 9.21 22.25
N VAL A 141 19.48 8.68 21.41
CA VAL A 141 19.78 8.37 20.00
C VAL A 141 20.19 9.62 19.25
N ARG A 142 19.41 10.71 19.34
CA ARG A 142 19.76 12.02 18.75
C ARG A 142 21.10 12.55 19.24
N SER A 143 21.42 12.35 20.52
CA SER A 143 22.72 12.74 21.08
C SER A 143 23.87 11.93 20.48
N ALA A 144 23.71 10.61 20.36
CA ALA A 144 24.69 9.73 19.73
C ALA A 144 24.92 10.10 18.26
N LEU A 145 23.83 10.35 17.50
CA LEU A 145 23.90 10.78 16.10
C LEU A 145 24.65 12.10 15.93
N ARG A 146 24.39 13.10 16.80
CA ARG A 146 25.15 14.37 16.80
C ARG A 146 26.63 14.14 17.06
N LYS A 147 26.96 13.29 18.04
CA LYS A 147 28.36 12.95 18.37
C LYS A 147 29.06 12.24 17.21
N ALA A 148 28.32 11.47 16.42
CA ALA A 148 28.80 10.84 15.19
C ALA A 148 28.89 11.81 13.98
N GLY A 149 28.45 13.07 14.13
CA GLY A 149 28.58 14.12 13.11
C GLY A 149 27.35 14.33 12.24
N TYR A 150 26.24 13.61 12.47
CA TYR A 150 25.02 13.83 11.69
C TYR A 150 24.31 15.13 12.11
N PRO A 151 23.86 15.97 11.16
CA PRO A 151 23.20 17.22 11.47
C PRO A 151 21.77 16.98 11.98
N PRO A 152 21.31 17.70 13.02
CA PRO A 152 19.93 17.52 13.54
C PRO A 152 18.82 17.79 12.52
N SER A 153 19.12 18.52 11.44
CA SER A 153 18.17 18.87 10.38
C SER A 153 17.68 17.68 9.56
N ILE A 154 18.33 16.51 9.63
CA ILE A 154 17.89 15.28 8.93
C ILE A 154 17.24 14.26 9.87
N PHE A 155 16.98 14.61 11.14
CA PHE A 155 16.45 13.68 12.14
C PHE A 155 14.92 13.70 12.17
N ASN A 156 14.33 12.59 11.75
CA ASN A 156 12.89 12.33 11.78
C ASN A 156 12.59 11.36 12.93
N THR A 157 11.80 11.78 13.92
CA THR A 157 11.28 10.86 14.95
C THR A 157 9.92 10.38 14.50
N ILE A 158 9.75 9.06 14.44
CA ILE A 158 8.50 8.40 14.11
C ILE A 158 8.06 7.64 15.35
N VAL A 159 6.98 8.10 15.97
CA VAL A 159 6.55 7.59 17.28
C VAL A 159 5.86 6.25 17.13
N ILE A 160 6.27 5.26 17.92
CA ILE A 160 5.52 4.02 18.14
C ILE A 160 4.76 4.18 19.46
N PRO A 161 3.48 4.56 19.44
CA PRO A 161 2.78 4.93 20.68
C PRO A 161 2.54 3.72 21.58
N SER A 162 3.17 3.71 22.77
CA SER A 162 3.02 2.64 23.76
C SER A 162 1.58 2.45 24.24
N SER A 163 0.72 3.46 24.11
CA SER A 163 -0.70 3.35 24.45
C SER A 163 -1.49 2.45 23.49
N LEU A 164 -0.96 2.18 22.30
CA LEU A 164 -1.63 1.38 21.26
C LEU A 164 -0.97 0.00 21.05
N ALA A 165 0.19 -0.25 21.65
CA ALA A 165 0.99 -1.46 21.42
C ALA A 165 1.41 -2.14 22.74
N ASN A 166 1.33 -3.47 22.76
CA ASN A 166 1.88 -4.30 23.84
C ASN A 166 3.37 -4.58 23.60
N LEU A 167 4.20 -3.60 23.92
CA LEU A 167 5.65 -3.64 23.72
C LEU A 167 6.35 -4.63 24.67
N GLY A 168 7.35 -5.35 24.18
CA GLY A 168 8.15 -6.35 24.90
C GLY A 168 8.72 -7.41 23.96
N ILE A 169 9.24 -8.51 24.51
CA ILE A 169 9.84 -9.64 23.77
C ILE A 169 9.26 -10.95 24.31
N GLY A 170 8.87 -11.86 23.42
CA GLY A 170 8.27 -13.15 23.75
C GLY A 170 6.76 -13.22 23.47
N GLN A 171 6.12 -14.28 23.96
CA GLN A 171 4.68 -14.50 23.78
C GLN A 171 3.83 -13.38 24.40
N GLY A 172 2.70 -13.05 23.78
CA GLY A 172 1.77 -12.01 24.25
C GLY A 172 2.17 -10.58 23.88
N HIS A 173 3.33 -10.37 23.27
CA HIS A 173 3.77 -9.06 22.77
C HIS A 173 3.44 -8.86 21.29
N ASP A 174 3.11 -7.62 20.95
CA ASP A 174 2.71 -7.22 19.61
C ASP A 174 3.86 -7.34 18.61
N LEU A 175 3.51 -7.60 17.35
CA LEU A 175 4.47 -7.72 16.25
C LEU A 175 4.44 -6.47 15.39
N LEU A 176 5.60 -5.88 15.15
CA LEU A 176 5.77 -4.67 14.36
C LEU A 176 6.47 -4.95 13.03
N MET A 177 6.27 -4.06 12.08
CA MET A 177 6.94 -4.02 10.78
C MET A 177 7.19 -2.57 10.41
N ILE A 178 8.28 -2.27 9.70
CA ILE A 178 8.47 -0.95 9.09
C ILE A 178 8.54 -1.15 7.58
N LEU A 179 7.66 -0.47 6.86
CA LEU A 179 7.69 -0.43 5.40
C LEU A 179 8.06 0.96 4.92
N GLY A 180 8.94 0.99 3.93
CA GLY A 180 9.12 2.13 3.05
C GLY A 180 8.42 1.85 1.73
N ARG A 181 7.53 2.74 1.30
CA ARG A 181 6.84 2.60 0.02
C ARG A 181 7.52 3.44 -1.04
N ASN A 182 7.56 2.93 -2.27
CA ASN A 182 8.03 3.62 -3.46
C ASN A 182 6.95 3.48 -4.55
N ALA A 183 6.77 4.50 -5.38
CA ALA A 183 5.81 4.51 -6.47
C ALA A 183 6.24 5.45 -7.60
N GLN A 184 6.23 4.90 -8.82
CA GLN A 184 6.41 5.60 -10.09
C GLN A 184 7.70 6.42 -10.15
N TRP A 185 8.78 5.78 -10.60
CA TRP A 185 10.05 6.45 -10.84
C TRP A 185 9.89 7.55 -11.91
N LEU A 186 10.43 8.74 -11.64
CA LEU A 186 10.39 9.86 -12.57
C LEU A 186 11.47 9.72 -13.65
N ASN A 187 11.51 10.61 -14.64
CA ASN A 187 12.55 10.66 -15.68
C ASN A 187 12.57 9.45 -16.65
N GLY A 188 11.44 8.74 -16.80
CA GLY A 188 11.29 7.68 -17.79
C GLY A 188 12.22 6.49 -17.55
N ALA A 189 12.73 5.89 -18.62
CA ALA A 189 13.54 4.67 -18.56
C ALA A 189 14.81 4.81 -17.69
N ASP A 190 15.43 6.00 -17.67
CA ASP A 190 16.63 6.24 -16.87
C ASP A 190 16.32 6.24 -15.37
N GLY A 191 15.19 6.82 -14.97
CA GLY A 191 14.79 6.79 -13.56
C GLY A 191 14.22 5.45 -13.12
N GLU A 192 13.53 4.71 -14.01
CA GLU A 192 13.17 3.31 -13.77
C GLU A 192 14.41 2.48 -13.46
N ALA A 193 15.45 2.59 -14.30
CA ALA A 193 16.72 1.90 -14.09
C ALA A 193 17.39 2.32 -12.77
N ALA A 194 17.38 3.61 -12.42
CA ALA A 194 17.94 4.11 -11.17
C ALA A 194 17.16 3.61 -9.94
N GLY A 195 15.84 3.59 -10.02
CA GLY A 195 14.95 3.09 -8.98
C GLY A 195 15.14 1.60 -8.72
N LEU A 196 15.16 0.79 -9.79
CA LEU A 196 15.46 -0.64 -9.70
C LEU A 196 16.85 -0.88 -9.10
N ALA A 197 17.87 -0.14 -9.55
CA ALA A 197 19.22 -0.25 -8.98
C ALA A 197 19.24 0.12 -7.48
N TYR A 198 18.50 1.15 -7.07
CA TYR A 198 18.34 1.50 -5.66
C TYR A 198 17.68 0.36 -4.88
N MET A 199 16.58 -0.21 -5.38
CA MET A 199 15.88 -1.31 -4.72
C MET A 199 16.75 -2.57 -4.61
N ASP A 200 17.45 -2.96 -5.68
CA ASP A 200 18.35 -4.11 -5.69
C ASP A 200 19.50 -3.93 -4.68
N SER A 201 20.02 -2.71 -4.57
CA SER A 201 21.11 -2.40 -3.63
C SER A 201 20.70 -2.52 -2.16
N LEU A 202 19.41 -2.44 -1.81
CA LEU A 202 18.93 -2.59 -0.43
C LEU A 202 19.21 -3.96 0.20
N ASN A 203 19.52 -4.96 -0.64
CA ASN A 203 19.87 -6.31 -0.21
C ASN A 203 21.38 -6.57 -0.27
N SER A 204 22.18 -5.60 -0.74
CA SER A 204 23.60 -5.79 -0.93
C SER A 204 24.34 -5.92 0.40
N THR A 205 25.13 -6.98 0.49
CA THR A 205 26.12 -7.19 1.56
C THR A 205 27.55 -6.94 1.08
N ASP A 206 27.73 -6.49 -0.17
CA ASP A 206 29.05 -6.21 -0.74
C ASP A 206 29.62 -4.91 -0.14
N PRO A 207 30.78 -4.95 0.53
CA PRO A 207 31.43 -3.73 1.02
C PRO A 207 31.78 -2.72 -0.07
N ALA A 208 31.96 -3.15 -1.33
CA ALA A 208 32.23 -2.27 -2.46
C ALA A 208 30.98 -1.58 -3.01
N ASN A 209 29.79 -2.12 -2.73
CA ASN A 209 28.50 -1.56 -3.12
C ASN A 209 27.48 -1.74 -1.98
N PRO A 210 27.65 -1.03 -0.85
CA PRO A 210 26.83 -1.26 0.33
C PRO A 210 25.39 -0.79 0.12
N SER A 211 24.46 -1.36 0.88
CA SER A 211 23.09 -0.86 0.94
C SER A 211 23.05 0.66 1.23
N PRO A 212 22.20 1.43 0.53
CA PRO A 212 22.08 2.88 0.72
C PRO A 212 21.43 3.23 2.06
N VAL A 213 20.87 2.24 2.76
CA VAL A 213 20.23 2.37 4.07
C VAL A 213 20.78 1.31 5.03
N SER A 214 21.20 1.74 6.22
CA SER A 214 21.57 0.89 7.34
C SER A 214 20.49 0.93 8.42
N VAL A 215 20.14 -0.24 8.98
CA VAL A 215 19.15 -0.40 10.05
C VAL A 215 19.86 -0.81 11.33
N PHE A 216 19.63 -0.07 12.41
CA PHE A 216 20.17 -0.34 13.73
C PHE A 216 19.05 -0.59 14.72
N ARG A 217 19.21 -1.61 15.56
CA ARG A 217 18.44 -1.77 16.80
C ARG A 217 19.24 -1.20 17.95
N VAL A 218 18.70 -0.20 18.64
CA VAL A 218 19.33 0.45 19.78
C VAL A 218 18.66 -0.04 21.05
N THR A 219 19.38 -0.87 21.80
CA THR A 219 18.90 -1.48 23.04
C THR A 219 19.72 -1.01 24.24
N PRO A 220 19.10 -0.40 25.26
CA PRO A 220 19.80 -0.12 26.51
C PRO A 220 20.31 -1.39 27.18
N ASN A 221 21.56 -1.38 27.66
CA ASN A 221 22.18 -2.51 28.37
C ASN A 221 21.41 -2.91 29.64
N VAL A 222 20.73 -1.96 30.27
CA VAL A 222 19.94 -2.15 31.49
C VAL A 222 18.54 -1.61 31.23
N PHE A 223 17.54 -2.47 31.35
CA PHE A 223 16.14 -2.07 31.34
C PHE A 223 15.76 -1.40 32.67
N SER A 224 15.01 -0.31 32.62
CA SER A 224 14.36 0.28 33.79
C SER A 224 12.99 0.82 33.41
N ALA A 225 11.94 0.23 33.96
CA ALA A 225 10.57 0.70 33.78
C ALA A 225 10.34 2.09 34.38
N GLU A 226 11.03 2.42 35.48
CA GLU A 226 10.93 3.72 36.16
C GLU A 226 11.48 4.88 35.30
N ASN A 227 12.37 4.57 34.35
CA ASN A 227 13.00 5.56 33.47
C ASN A 227 12.26 5.71 32.13
N LEU A 228 11.11 5.05 31.95
CA LEU A 228 10.28 5.20 30.76
C LEU A 228 9.54 6.54 30.80
N HIS A 229 9.68 7.28 29.71
CA HIS A 229 9.00 8.53 29.39
C HIS A 229 8.35 8.38 28.00
N PRO A 230 7.28 7.58 27.88
CA PRO A 230 6.67 7.31 26.58
C PRO A 230 6.18 8.59 25.91
N PHE A 231 6.27 8.65 24.58
CA PHE A 231 5.55 9.66 23.80
C PHE A 231 4.04 9.45 23.94
N PRO A 232 3.23 10.52 23.97
CA PRO A 232 1.80 10.40 23.70
C PRO A 232 1.58 9.92 22.26
N ALA A 233 0.38 9.43 21.96
CA ALA A 233 0.00 9.20 20.56
C ALA A 233 0.14 10.51 19.76
N PRO A 234 0.82 10.50 18.61
CA PRO A 234 1.04 11.71 17.84
C PRO A 234 -0.27 12.23 17.24
N PRO A 235 -0.43 13.55 17.07
CA PRO A 235 -1.53 14.09 16.27
C PRO A 235 -1.41 13.60 14.82
N LEU A 236 -2.55 13.36 14.18
CA LEU A 236 -2.61 12.99 12.77
C LEU A 236 -2.91 14.24 11.93
N ARG A 237 -2.25 14.41 10.78
CA ARG A 237 -2.64 15.43 9.79
C ARG A 237 -4.08 15.22 9.33
N ILE A 238 -4.77 16.33 9.11
CA ILE A 238 -6.13 16.33 8.60
C ILE A 238 -6.08 15.95 7.12
N ARG A 239 -6.89 14.98 6.72
CA ARG A 239 -7.11 14.62 5.31
C ARG A 239 -8.16 15.54 4.72
N GLY A 240 -8.02 15.87 3.43
CA GLY A 240 -9.02 16.65 2.72
C GLY A 240 -8.92 18.16 2.95
N THR A 241 -9.50 18.90 2.01
CA THR A 241 -9.49 20.36 1.96
C THR A 241 -10.89 20.98 2.00
N GLY A 242 -11.93 20.15 2.09
CA GLY A 242 -13.33 20.50 1.92
C GLY A 242 -13.75 20.68 0.45
N LYS A 243 -12.83 20.54 -0.51
CA LYS A 243 -13.14 20.63 -1.95
C LYS A 243 -13.50 19.26 -2.49
N THR A 244 -14.64 19.11 -3.13
CA THR A 244 -15.16 17.80 -3.55
C THR A 244 -15.19 17.63 -5.06
N GLU A 245 -14.98 16.40 -5.53
CA GLU A 245 -15.10 15.99 -6.93
C GLU A 245 -16.56 15.75 -7.36
N MET A 246 -17.54 15.88 -6.46
CA MET A 246 -18.93 15.49 -6.72
C MET A 246 -19.60 16.22 -7.89
N ASP A 247 -19.10 17.39 -8.30
CA ASP A 247 -19.55 18.10 -9.51
C ASP A 247 -19.24 17.30 -10.81
N LEU A 248 -18.35 16.31 -10.76
CA LEU A 248 -18.05 15.41 -11.86
C LEU A 248 -19.02 14.23 -11.97
N LEU A 249 -19.93 14.03 -11.01
CA LEU A 249 -20.83 12.87 -11.01
C LEU A 249 -21.70 12.81 -12.27
N ASP A 250 -22.25 13.93 -12.71
CA ASP A 250 -23.04 14.01 -13.95
C ASP A 250 -22.23 13.66 -15.20
N LYS A 251 -20.92 13.96 -15.19
CA LYS A 251 -20.02 13.60 -16.30
C LYS A 251 -19.67 12.11 -16.25
N LEU A 252 -19.51 11.54 -15.05
CA LEU A 252 -19.32 10.11 -14.86
C LEU A 252 -20.54 9.31 -15.35
N GLU A 253 -21.77 9.79 -15.11
CA GLU A 253 -22.97 9.14 -15.64
C GLU A 253 -23.05 9.19 -17.17
N LYS A 254 -22.57 10.26 -17.79
CA LYS A 254 -22.46 10.33 -19.26
C LYS A 254 -21.45 9.31 -19.79
N VAL A 255 -20.27 9.20 -19.16
CA VAL A 255 -19.27 8.17 -19.49
C VAL A 255 -19.89 6.78 -19.39
N ARG A 256 -20.64 6.48 -18.32
CA ARG A 256 -21.36 5.20 -18.15
C ARG A 256 -22.25 4.88 -19.36
N VAL A 257 -23.11 5.81 -19.76
CA VAL A 257 -24.04 5.61 -20.89
C VAL A 257 -23.29 5.38 -22.19
N GLU A 258 -22.22 6.14 -22.43
CA GLU A 258 -21.43 6.06 -23.66
C GLU A 258 -20.58 4.78 -23.72
N ILE A 259 -20.07 4.28 -22.58
CA ILE A 259 -19.43 2.96 -22.48
C ILE A 259 -20.43 1.85 -22.86
N ILE A 260 -21.64 1.88 -22.29
CA ILE A 260 -22.67 0.89 -22.61
C ILE A 260 -22.98 0.92 -24.11
N ARG A 261 -23.25 2.11 -24.67
CA ARG A 261 -23.52 2.28 -26.10
C ARG A 261 -22.38 1.76 -26.97
N HIS A 262 -21.14 2.11 -26.62
CA HIS A 262 -19.94 1.70 -27.35
C HIS A 262 -19.87 0.17 -27.51
N TYR A 263 -20.10 -0.58 -26.44
CA TYR A 263 -19.99 -2.04 -26.48
C TYR A 263 -21.27 -2.72 -26.98
N THR A 264 -22.46 -2.16 -26.74
CA THR A 264 -23.70 -2.72 -27.33
C THR A 264 -23.74 -2.58 -28.84
N ASP A 265 -23.23 -1.48 -29.40
CA ASP A 265 -23.09 -1.28 -30.86
C ASP A 265 -22.12 -2.30 -31.50
N ARG A 266 -21.34 -3.01 -30.68
CA ARG A 266 -20.37 -4.05 -31.09
C ARG A 266 -20.84 -5.48 -30.77
N GLY A 267 -22.10 -5.65 -30.37
CA GLY A 267 -22.70 -6.97 -30.12
C GLY A 267 -22.47 -7.53 -28.71
N TYR A 268 -22.10 -6.69 -27.75
CA TYR A 268 -22.03 -7.08 -26.34
C TYR A 268 -23.31 -6.70 -25.58
N ALA A 269 -23.59 -7.41 -24.49
CA ALA A 269 -24.61 -7.06 -23.52
C ALA A 269 -23.98 -6.71 -22.17
N VAL A 270 -24.63 -5.80 -21.43
CA VAL A 270 -24.29 -5.56 -20.01
C VAL A 270 -24.70 -6.79 -19.21
N ALA A 271 -23.72 -7.49 -18.66
CA ALA A 271 -23.93 -8.68 -17.84
C ALA A 271 -24.12 -8.32 -16.36
N ALA A 272 -23.43 -7.28 -15.88
CA ALA A 272 -23.54 -6.78 -14.52
C ALA A 272 -22.97 -5.36 -14.39
N GLU A 273 -23.33 -4.65 -13.33
CA GLU A 273 -22.70 -3.40 -12.92
C GLU A 273 -22.35 -3.48 -11.43
N TYR A 274 -21.18 -2.94 -11.08
CA TYR A 274 -20.66 -2.95 -9.72
C TYR A 274 -20.31 -1.54 -9.27
N ILE A 275 -20.59 -1.26 -7.99
CA ILE A 275 -20.28 0.01 -7.33
C ILE A 275 -19.12 -0.22 -6.38
N SER A 276 -18.11 0.66 -6.45
CA SER A 276 -16.99 0.59 -5.51
C SER A 276 -17.37 1.12 -4.13
N SER A 277 -16.74 0.56 -3.11
CA SER A 277 -16.88 0.99 -1.73
C SER A 277 -15.53 1.39 -1.12
N PRO A 278 -15.52 2.21 -0.05
CA PRO A 278 -14.32 2.48 0.72
C PRO A 278 -13.74 1.19 1.31
N GLY A 279 -12.42 1.06 1.24
CA GLY A 279 -11.64 0.10 2.00
C GLY A 279 -11.10 0.71 3.30
N SER A 280 -9.88 0.33 3.68
CA SER A 280 -9.23 0.84 4.89
C SER A 280 -8.99 2.35 4.85
N TYR A 281 -9.29 3.06 5.95
CA TYR A 281 -9.11 4.50 6.06
C TYR A 281 -7.95 4.92 6.98
N ASP A 282 -8.04 4.56 8.26
CA ASP A 282 -7.11 4.95 9.30
C ASP A 282 -6.86 3.81 10.27
N GLY A 283 -5.60 3.50 10.52
CA GLY A 283 -5.22 2.39 11.34
C GLY A 283 -5.79 2.40 12.76
N TYR A 284 -5.98 3.59 13.35
CA TYR A 284 -6.53 3.69 14.70
C TYR A 284 -7.97 3.17 14.78
N ASP A 285 -8.76 3.31 13.72
CA ASP A 285 -10.12 2.78 13.68
C ASP A 285 -10.13 1.24 13.70
N PHE A 286 -9.18 0.62 13.00
CA PHE A 286 -9.08 -0.84 12.89
C PHE A 286 -8.57 -1.49 14.19
N ILE A 287 -7.65 -0.84 14.90
CA ILE A 287 -7.21 -1.25 16.24
C ILE A 287 -8.40 -1.27 17.21
N GLN A 288 -9.23 -0.23 17.18
CA GLN A 288 -10.37 -0.12 18.10
C GLN A 288 -11.49 -1.11 17.78
N GLN A 289 -11.72 -1.37 16.50
CA GLN A 289 -12.76 -2.29 16.03
C GLN A 289 -12.35 -3.77 16.04
N MET A 290 -11.09 -4.08 16.38
CA MET A 290 -10.51 -5.42 16.23
C MET A 290 -10.67 -5.97 14.81
N LYS A 291 -10.41 -5.13 13.81
CA LYS A 291 -10.54 -5.48 12.38
C LYS A 291 -9.20 -5.43 11.66
N ARG A 292 -9.10 -6.15 10.56
CA ARG A 292 -7.93 -6.10 9.67
C ARG A 292 -7.96 -4.84 8.82
N ALA A 293 -6.85 -4.12 8.77
CA ALA A 293 -6.65 -2.94 7.94
C ALA A 293 -5.91 -3.24 6.62
N TYR A 294 -5.46 -4.49 6.41
CA TYR A 294 -4.83 -4.95 5.17
C TYR A 294 -3.61 -4.11 4.74
N LEU A 295 -2.77 -3.71 5.70
CA LEU A 295 -1.65 -2.79 5.51
C LEU A 295 -2.12 -1.44 4.96
N ASP A 296 -3.04 -0.81 5.69
CA ASP A 296 -3.52 0.53 5.37
C ASP A 296 -2.36 1.54 5.33
N CYS A 297 -2.57 2.68 4.68
CA CYS A 297 -1.56 3.72 4.70
C CYS A 297 -2.27 5.07 4.82
N ARG A 298 -1.78 5.89 5.74
CA ARG A 298 -2.31 7.21 6.04
C ARG A 298 -2.15 8.19 4.86
N ASP A 299 -1.23 7.92 3.94
CA ASP A 299 -1.07 8.68 2.70
C ASP A 299 -2.06 8.30 1.61
N THR A 300 -2.96 7.34 1.81
CA THR A 300 -3.84 6.86 0.73
C THR A 300 -5.26 6.61 1.19
N ILE A 301 -6.15 6.56 0.22
CA ILE A 301 -7.45 5.91 0.35
C ILE A 301 -7.53 4.75 -0.64
N TYR A 302 -8.26 3.72 -0.25
CA TYR A 302 -8.50 2.52 -1.05
C TYR A 302 -9.97 2.47 -1.43
N ILE A 303 -10.28 2.41 -2.72
CA ILE A 303 -11.67 2.33 -3.20
C ILE A 303 -11.73 1.16 -4.15
N GLY A 304 -12.72 0.28 -4.04
CA GLY A 304 -12.77 -0.91 -4.88
C GLY A 304 -13.98 -1.80 -4.69
N SER A 305 -13.92 -2.99 -5.29
CA SER A 305 -14.92 -4.04 -5.11
C SER A 305 -14.36 -5.45 -5.25
N GLY A 306 -15.14 -6.44 -4.80
CA GLY A 306 -14.90 -7.86 -5.03
C GLY A 306 -13.96 -8.53 -4.02
N ALA A 307 -13.57 -7.80 -2.97
CA ALA A 307 -12.73 -8.30 -1.88
C ALA A 307 -13.33 -7.92 -0.53
N LYS A 308 -13.07 -8.73 0.51
CA LYS A 308 -13.55 -8.50 1.89
C LYS A 308 -13.13 -7.17 2.52
N VAL A 309 -12.08 -6.53 2.00
CA VAL A 309 -11.65 -5.20 2.46
C VAL A 309 -12.64 -4.11 2.01
N PHE A 310 -13.40 -4.37 0.95
CA PHE A 310 -14.46 -3.52 0.44
C PHE A 310 -15.80 -4.00 1.02
N HIS A 311 -16.68 -3.07 1.37
CA HIS A 311 -17.98 -3.35 1.99
C HIS A 311 -19.02 -3.80 0.95
N ASP A 312 -18.68 -4.80 0.15
CA ASP A 312 -19.54 -5.47 -0.82
C ASP A 312 -19.33 -7.00 -0.80
N ASP A 313 -20.28 -7.72 -1.37
CA ASP A 313 -20.28 -9.19 -1.47
C ASP A 313 -20.26 -9.67 -2.94
N TYR A 314 -19.61 -8.92 -3.83
CA TYR A 314 -19.59 -9.26 -5.25
C TYR A 314 -18.65 -10.44 -5.55
N ASP A 315 -19.18 -11.48 -6.19
CA ASP A 315 -18.40 -12.58 -6.80
C ASP A 315 -18.07 -12.23 -8.25
N ILE A 316 -17.04 -11.39 -8.45
CA ILE A 316 -16.65 -10.95 -9.78
C ILE A 316 -15.72 -11.99 -10.42
N LYS A 317 -16.13 -12.52 -11.57
CA LYS A 317 -15.37 -13.48 -12.38
C LYS A 317 -15.49 -13.11 -13.85
N LEU A 318 -14.45 -13.41 -14.63
CA LEU A 318 -14.43 -13.18 -16.08
C LEU A 318 -14.02 -14.46 -16.82
N SER A 319 -14.82 -14.86 -17.79
CA SER A 319 -14.41 -15.81 -18.85
C SER A 319 -13.57 -15.09 -19.91
N ASP A 320 -12.91 -15.83 -20.80
CA ASP A 320 -12.03 -15.27 -21.85
C ASP A 320 -12.75 -14.34 -22.85
N ASP A 321 -14.05 -14.51 -23.01
CA ASP A 321 -14.93 -13.71 -23.87
C ASP A 321 -15.68 -12.59 -23.13
N GLU A 322 -15.47 -12.47 -21.82
CA GLU A 322 -16.04 -11.43 -20.97
C GLU A 322 -14.96 -10.39 -20.60
N PHE A 323 -15.40 -9.17 -20.31
CA PHE A 323 -14.51 -8.12 -19.82
C PHE A 323 -15.23 -7.16 -18.89
N LEU A 324 -14.45 -6.38 -18.15
CA LEU A 324 -14.91 -5.25 -17.35
C LEU A 324 -14.46 -3.95 -17.99
N VAL A 325 -15.26 -2.90 -17.85
CA VAL A 325 -14.81 -1.53 -18.07
C VAL A 325 -14.90 -0.81 -16.73
N ILE A 326 -13.77 -0.36 -16.22
CA ILE A 326 -13.67 0.42 -14.99
C ILE A 326 -13.49 1.88 -15.36
N TYR A 327 -14.34 2.75 -14.83
CA TYR A 327 -14.33 4.18 -15.13
C TYR A 327 -14.56 5.01 -13.88
N GLY A 328 -13.92 6.18 -13.81
CA GLY A 328 -13.87 6.99 -12.60
C GLY A 328 -13.26 8.36 -12.84
N VAL A 329 -13.11 9.12 -11.76
CA VAL A 329 -12.34 10.37 -11.75
C VAL A 329 -10.85 10.06 -11.63
N ASN A 330 -10.03 10.76 -12.39
CA ASN A 330 -8.58 10.72 -12.24
C ASN A 330 -8.18 11.68 -11.11
N GLN A 331 -7.96 11.17 -9.90
CA GLN A 331 -7.64 11.99 -8.73
C GLN A 331 -6.31 12.77 -8.87
N THR A 332 -5.38 12.34 -9.75
CA THR A 332 -4.21 13.17 -10.08
C THR A 332 -4.63 14.41 -10.85
N ALA A 333 -5.50 14.26 -11.85
CA ALA A 333 -5.95 15.35 -12.71
C ALA A 333 -6.80 16.40 -11.96
N THR A 334 -7.52 15.99 -10.92
CA THR A 334 -8.27 16.90 -10.03
C THR A 334 -7.41 17.52 -8.92
N GLY A 335 -6.17 17.06 -8.76
CA GLY A 335 -5.26 17.48 -7.69
C GLY A 335 -5.57 16.87 -6.32
N LYS A 336 -6.38 15.80 -6.25
CA LYS A 336 -6.69 15.06 -5.03
C LYS A 336 -5.64 14.02 -4.65
N ALA A 337 -4.80 13.64 -5.59
CA ALA A 337 -3.68 12.75 -5.35
C ALA A 337 -2.46 13.22 -6.13
N SER A 338 -1.28 12.88 -5.63
CA SER A 338 -0.02 13.03 -6.37
C SER A 338 0.17 11.88 -7.36
N TYR A 339 -0.44 10.73 -7.08
CA TYR A 339 -0.60 9.64 -8.04
C TYR A 339 -1.80 8.76 -7.67
N ILE A 340 -2.38 8.11 -8.67
CA ILE A 340 -3.36 7.03 -8.50
C ILE A 340 -2.92 5.81 -9.31
N ASN A 341 -3.23 4.61 -8.81
CA ASN A 341 -3.24 3.42 -9.65
C ASN A 341 -4.54 2.63 -9.51
N LEU A 342 -4.86 1.84 -10.54
CA LEU A 342 -5.91 0.83 -10.57
C LEU A 342 -5.27 -0.55 -10.66
N ASN A 343 -5.70 -1.48 -9.81
CA ASN A 343 -5.18 -2.84 -9.78
C ASN A 343 -6.30 -3.86 -9.96
N ALA A 344 -6.00 -4.92 -10.68
CA ALA A 344 -6.76 -6.16 -10.73
C ALA A 344 -6.02 -7.23 -9.91
N TYR A 345 -6.76 -7.92 -9.04
CA TYR A 345 -6.22 -8.95 -8.16
C TYR A 345 -6.91 -10.29 -8.38
N ALA A 346 -6.13 -11.38 -8.31
CA ALA A 346 -6.68 -12.70 -8.00
C ALA A 346 -6.92 -12.75 -6.48
N ASP A 347 -8.18 -12.65 -6.06
CA ASP A 347 -8.53 -12.33 -4.67
C ASP A 347 -8.08 -13.41 -3.68
N GLN A 348 -8.19 -14.68 -4.07
CA GLN A 348 -7.79 -15.82 -3.23
C GLN A 348 -6.29 -15.75 -2.85
N ALA A 349 -5.45 -15.33 -3.79
CA ALA A 349 -4.01 -15.17 -3.58
C ALA A 349 -3.65 -13.76 -3.08
N LYS A 350 -4.59 -12.81 -3.13
CA LYS A 350 -4.36 -11.37 -2.97
C LYS A 350 -3.23 -10.86 -3.86
N LEU A 351 -3.08 -11.46 -5.04
CA LEU A 351 -1.97 -11.24 -5.96
C LEU A 351 -2.40 -10.24 -7.03
N ALA A 352 -1.64 -9.16 -7.21
CA ALA A 352 -1.88 -8.26 -8.33
C ALA A 352 -1.52 -8.97 -9.64
N ILE A 353 -2.52 -9.09 -10.52
CA ILE A 353 -2.39 -9.71 -11.85
C ILE A 353 -2.45 -8.66 -12.96
N GLY A 354 -2.72 -7.40 -12.62
CA GLY A 354 -2.61 -6.27 -13.52
C GLY A 354 -2.64 -4.94 -12.75
N SER A 355 -1.93 -3.95 -13.25
CA SER A 355 -1.90 -2.60 -12.69
C SER A 355 -1.80 -1.58 -13.84
N VAL A 356 -2.50 -0.46 -13.69
CA VAL A 356 -2.35 0.73 -14.53
C VAL A 356 -2.28 1.96 -13.64
N PHE A 357 -1.60 3.00 -14.10
CA PHE A 357 -1.29 4.19 -13.34
C PHE A 357 -1.93 5.43 -13.97
N ASP A 358 -1.87 6.54 -13.26
CA ASP A 358 -2.45 7.82 -13.67
C ASP A 358 -1.93 8.31 -15.03
N THR A 359 -0.67 8.00 -15.38
CA THR A 359 -0.11 8.28 -16.70
C THR A 359 -0.77 7.46 -17.82
N ASP A 360 -1.29 6.27 -17.52
CA ASP A 360 -1.99 5.41 -18.49
C ASP A 360 -3.43 5.88 -18.72
N PHE A 361 -4.00 6.66 -17.79
CA PHE A 361 -5.37 7.18 -17.89
C PHE A 361 -5.52 8.30 -18.91
N VAL A 362 -4.43 8.94 -19.31
CA VAL A 362 -4.44 10.07 -20.23
C VAL A 362 -5.11 9.66 -21.55
N HIS A 363 -6.13 10.43 -21.97
CA HIS A 363 -6.98 10.17 -23.15
C HIS A 363 -7.92 8.97 -23.07
N SER A 364 -7.94 8.21 -21.97
CA SER A 364 -8.74 6.98 -21.87
C SER A 364 -10.26 7.21 -21.88
N ALA A 365 -10.71 8.39 -21.44
CA ALA A 365 -12.13 8.77 -21.45
C ALA A 365 -12.58 9.53 -22.71
N ASP A 366 -11.65 9.94 -23.59
CA ASP A 366 -11.94 10.84 -24.72
C ASP A 366 -12.95 10.24 -25.70
N ALA A 367 -12.89 8.92 -25.92
CA ALA A 367 -13.81 8.20 -26.81
C ALA A 367 -15.27 8.23 -26.32
N TYR A 368 -15.48 8.45 -25.01
CA TYR A 368 -16.79 8.45 -24.37
C TYR A 368 -17.31 9.87 -24.10
N LEU A 369 -16.46 10.89 -24.22
CA LEU A 369 -16.80 12.30 -24.03
C LEU A 369 -16.12 13.20 -25.08
N PRO A 370 -16.39 13.00 -26.37
CA PRO A 370 -15.67 13.69 -27.44
C PRO A 370 -15.86 15.21 -27.36
N GLY A 371 -14.76 15.95 -27.21
CA GLY A 371 -14.75 17.41 -27.14
C GLY A 371 -15.20 18.00 -25.80
N ASP A 372 -15.54 17.17 -24.80
CA ASP A 372 -15.85 17.63 -23.46
C ASP A 372 -14.55 17.82 -22.66
N PRO A 373 -14.27 19.02 -22.12
CA PRO A 373 -13.04 19.23 -21.34
C PRO A 373 -12.94 18.33 -20.10
N ALA A 374 -14.08 17.84 -19.58
CA ALA A 374 -14.10 16.94 -18.43
C ALA A 374 -13.50 15.55 -18.73
N ALA A 375 -13.33 15.16 -20.00
CA ALA A 375 -12.72 13.88 -20.36
C ALA A 375 -11.32 13.72 -19.76
N SER A 376 -10.54 14.80 -19.72
CA SER A 376 -9.20 14.83 -19.12
C SER A 376 -9.17 14.63 -17.59
N LEU A 377 -10.32 14.78 -16.91
CA LEU A 377 -10.47 14.59 -15.47
C LEU A 377 -11.03 13.19 -15.13
N LEU A 378 -11.33 12.39 -16.14
CA LEU A 378 -11.95 11.08 -16.01
C LEU A 378 -11.06 10.01 -16.66
N PHE A 379 -11.31 8.75 -16.32
CA PHE A 379 -10.68 7.62 -16.99
C PHE A 379 -11.71 6.53 -17.30
N ALA A 380 -11.41 5.71 -18.31
CA ALA A 380 -12.15 4.49 -18.63
C ALA A 380 -11.19 3.44 -19.18
N TYR A 381 -11.09 2.30 -18.50
CA TYR A 381 -10.13 1.25 -18.84
C TYR A 381 -10.83 -0.10 -18.93
N LYS A 382 -10.60 -0.81 -20.03
CA LYS A 382 -11.04 -2.20 -20.18
C LYS A 382 -10.10 -3.11 -19.39
N ILE A 383 -10.64 -4.14 -18.74
CA ILE A 383 -9.89 -5.20 -18.07
C ILE A 383 -10.36 -6.53 -18.63
N SER A 384 -9.41 -7.32 -19.13
CA SER A 384 -9.67 -8.57 -19.84
C SER A 384 -8.53 -9.55 -19.66
N TRP A 385 -8.81 -10.84 -19.85
CA TRP A 385 -7.77 -11.86 -20.06
C TRP A 385 -7.12 -11.74 -21.45
N GLN A 386 -7.85 -11.17 -22.40
CA GLN A 386 -7.41 -10.99 -23.78
C GLN A 386 -7.70 -9.55 -24.23
N CYS A 387 -6.64 -8.73 -24.38
CA CYS A 387 -6.79 -7.35 -24.86
C CYS A 387 -6.66 -7.23 -26.37
N ASN A 388 -6.00 -8.18 -27.04
CA ASN A 388 -5.86 -8.20 -28.51
C ASN A 388 -5.33 -6.88 -29.12
N GLY A 389 -4.49 -6.15 -28.37
CA GLY A 389 -3.92 -4.88 -28.79
C GLY A 389 -4.89 -3.68 -28.73
N GLU A 390 -6.07 -3.83 -28.13
CA GLU A 390 -7.00 -2.72 -27.90
C GLU A 390 -6.35 -1.65 -27.01
N PRO A 391 -6.40 -0.36 -27.38
CA PRO A 391 -5.92 0.72 -26.52
C PRO A 391 -6.75 0.79 -25.24
N PHE A 392 -6.14 1.28 -24.15
CA PHE A 392 -6.79 1.40 -22.83
C PHE A 392 -7.38 0.07 -22.32
N CYS A 393 -6.66 -1.04 -22.58
CA CYS A 393 -6.99 -2.37 -22.09
C CYS A 393 -5.88 -2.92 -21.22
N LEU A 394 -6.20 -3.24 -19.96
CA LEU A 394 -5.33 -3.93 -19.02
C LEU A 394 -5.52 -5.44 -19.20
N GLN A 395 -4.49 -6.09 -19.76
CA GLN A 395 -4.46 -7.54 -19.85
C GLN A 395 -4.00 -8.13 -18.52
N MET A 396 -4.88 -8.90 -17.88
CA MET A 396 -4.54 -9.61 -16.65
C MET A 396 -3.61 -10.78 -16.93
N SER A 397 -2.62 -10.97 -16.06
CA SER A 397 -1.66 -12.07 -16.16
C SER A 397 -1.07 -12.43 -14.79
N SER A 398 -0.98 -13.73 -14.51
CA SER A 398 -0.31 -14.26 -13.32
C SER A 398 1.21 -14.20 -13.42
N GLY A 399 1.77 -13.93 -14.60
CA GLY A 399 3.20 -13.95 -14.86
C GLY A 399 3.84 -15.28 -14.48
N GLY A 400 5.11 -15.24 -14.10
CA GLY A 400 5.88 -16.42 -13.67
C GLY A 400 5.54 -16.97 -12.28
N CYS A 401 4.34 -16.72 -11.74
CA CYS A 401 4.03 -17.10 -10.36
C CYS A 401 3.78 -18.60 -10.20
N ALA A 402 4.76 -19.37 -9.73
CA ALA A 402 4.64 -20.84 -9.64
C ALA A 402 3.43 -21.38 -8.84
N ARG A 403 2.84 -20.59 -7.95
CA ARG A 403 1.67 -20.98 -7.12
C ARG A 403 0.32 -20.56 -7.68
N LEU A 404 0.30 -19.75 -8.74
CA LEU A 404 -0.91 -19.33 -9.43
C LEU A 404 -0.61 -19.21 -10.92
N GLN A 405 -1.18 -20.11 -11.72
CA GLN A 405 -1.01 -20.11 -13.17
C GLN A 405 -2.35 -19.78 -13.82
N LEU A 406 -2.41 -18.64 -14.50
CA LEU A 406 -3.59 -18.13 -15.20
C LEU A 406 -3.29 -17.80 -16.67
N ASP A 407 -2.03 -17.87 -17.07
CA ASP A 407 -1.57 -17.49 -18.40
C ASP A 407 -1.48 -18.72 -19.30
N GLY A 408 -2.01 -18.64 -20.54
CA GLY A 408 -1.95 -19.74 -21.51
C GLY A 408 -3.31 -20.41 -21.77
N PRO A 409 -3.48 -21.08 -22.92
CA PRO A 409 -4.76 -21.68 -23.34
C PRO A 409 -5.24 -22.83 -22.43
N GLU A 410 -4.35 -23.46 -21.68
CA GLU A 410 -4.66 -24.55 -20.75
C GLU A 410 -5.34 -24.07 -19.46
N HIS A 411 -5.26 -22.77 -19.15
CA HIS A 411 -5.76 -22.17 -17.90
C HIS A 411 -7.12 -21.47 -18.05
N VAL A 412 -7.88 -21.76 -19.11
CA VAL A 412 -9.22 -21.16 -19.35
C VAL A 412 -10.16 -21.41 -18.17
N ASP A 413 -10.21 -22.64 -17.66
CA ASP A 413 -11.07 -22.99 -16.54
C ASP A 413 -10.60 -22.34 -15.23
N ASP A 414 -9.28 -22.19 -15.03
CA ASP A 414 -8.73 -21.50 -13.86
C ASP A 414 -9.12 -20.02 -13.86
N ARG A 415 -8.97 -19.34 -15.01
CA ARG A 415 -9.37 -17.93 -15.19
C ARG A 415 -10.86 -17.72 -14.91
N LYS A 416 -11.71 -18.57 -15.48
CA LYS A 416 -13.18 -18.51 -15.30
C LYS A 416 -13.60 -18.68 -13.84
N ASN A 417 -12.84 -19.46 -13.06
CA ASN A 417 -13.16 -19.73 -11.65
C ASN A 417 -12.41 -18.81 -10.67
N THR A 418 -11.47 -18.00 -11.15
CA THR A 418 -10.71 -17.05 -10.31
C THR A 418 -11.61 -15.90 -9.89
N GLN A 419 -11.67 -15.65 -8.58
CA GLN A 419 -12.40 -14.50 -8.06
C GLN A 419 -11.52 -13.28 -8.22
N LEU A 420 -12.08 -12.23 -8.80
CA LEU A 420 -11.37 -11.01 -9.09
C LEU A 420 -11.81 -9.92 -8.12
N SER A 421 -10.83 -9.13 -7.68
CA SER A 421 -11.09 -7.89 -6.96
C SER A 421 -10.32 -6.75 -7.61
N PHE A 422 -10.88 -5.54 -7.49
CA PHE A 422 -10.37 -4.34 -8.13
C PHE A 422 -10.25 -3.24 -7.12
N GLY A 423 -9.14 -2.51 -7.17
CA GLY A 423 -8.90 -1.42 -6.24
C GLY A 423 -8.13 -0.28 -6.88
N THR A 424 -8.66 0.92 -6.72
CA THR A 424 -7.90 2.15 -6.91
C THR A 424 -7.25 2.57 -5.60
N ARG A 425 -6.10 3.22 -5.71
CA ARG A 425 -5.36 3.73 -4.57
C ARG A 425 -4.88 5.13 -4.90
N SER A 426 -5.41 6.12 -4.19
CA SER A 426 -5.11 7.54 -4.42
C SER A 426 -4.18 8.04 -3.32
N TYR A 427 -2.94 8.37 -3.66
CA TYR A 427 -1.89 8.73 -2.70
C TYR A 427 -1.65 10.23 -2.66
N LEU A 428 -1.41 10.72 -1.44
CA LEU A 428 -0.83 12.00 -1.11
C LEU A 428 -1.55 13.18 -1.79
N GLU A 429 -2.56 13.74 -1.14
CA GLU A 429 -3.16 15.01 -1.56
C GLU A 429 -2.11 16.13 -1.36
N PRO A 430 -1.65 16.80 -2.44
CA PRO A 430 -0.56 17.78 -2.33
C PRO A 430 -0.84 18.92 -1.34
N ALA A 431 -2.11 19.29 -1.20
CA ALA A 431 -2.52 20.41 -0.34
C ALA A 431 -2.45 20.12 1.16
N THR A 432 -2.52 18.85 1.56
CA THR A 432 -2.52 18.43 2.97
C THR A 432 -1.31 17.57 3.33
N GLU A 433 -0.48 17.21 2.34
CA GLU A 433 0.70 16.36 2.48
C GLU A 433 0.39 14.99 3.10
N ILE A 434 -0.87 14.55 3.00
CA ILE A 434 -1.39 13.28 3.53
C ILE A 434 -2.45 12.78 2.56
N GLY A 435 -2.94 11.54 2.72
CA GLY A 435 -3.88 10.99 1.75
C GLY A 435 -5.21 11.76 1.70
N PRO A 436 -5.93 11.72 0.57
CA PRO A 436 -7.21 12.42 0.42
C PRO A 436 -8.28 11.91 1.39
N ALA A 437 -9.40 12.61 1.45
CA ALA A 437 -10.58 12.21 2.22
C ALA A 437 -11.60 11.48 1.34
N PHE A 438 -12.18 10.38 1.86
CA PHE A 438 -13.23 9.63 1.18
C PHE A 438 -14.46 10.47 0.81
N THR A 439 -14.76 11.50 1.59
CA THR A 439 -15.90 12.41 1.38
C THR A 439 -15.68 13.43 0.25
N GLU A 440 -14.46 13.52 -0.28
CA GLU A 440 -14.07 14.52 -1.27
C GLU A 440 -13.82 13.95 -2.66
N VAL A 441 -13.83 12.63 -2.82
CA VAL A 441 -13.54 11.97 -4.09
C VAL A 441 -14.75 11.21 -4.63
N VAL A 442 -14.87 11.13 -5.95
CA VAL A 442 -15.88 10.31 -6.62
C VAL A 442 -15.30 8.93 -6.89
N TYR A 443 -16.03 7.89 -6.49
CA TYR A 443 -15.58 6.50 -6.59
C TYR A 443 -15.75 5.97 -8.02
N GLN A 444 -14.79 5.17 -8.46
CA GLN A 444 -14.90 4.47 -9.74
C GLN A 444 -16.03 3.45 -9.73
N ARG A 445 -16.52 3.11 -10.92
CA ARG A 445 -17.58 2.13 -11.16
C ARG A 445 -17.16 1.15 -12.23
N MET A 446 -17.86 0.03 -12.30
CA MET A 446 -17.48 -1.08 -13.19
C MET A 446 -18.70 -1.62 -13.92
N ILE A 447 -18.56 -1.88 -15.21
CA ILE A 447 -19.58 -2.55 -16.03
C ILE A 447 -18.96 -3.82 -16.61
N LYS A 448 -19.62 -4.96 -16.40
CA LYS A 448 -19.26 -6.24 -17.00
C LYS A 448 -20.01 -6.42 -18.31
N PHE A 449 -19.28 -6.83 -19.34
CA PHE A 449 -19.83 -7.17 -20.65
C PHE A 449 -19.58 -8.63 -20.99
N ALA A 450 -20.56 -9.22 -21.68
CA ALA A 450 -20.48 -10.54 -22.30
C ALA A 450 -21.04 -10.46 -23.72
N LEU A 451 -20.68 -11.39 -24.60
CA LEU A 451 -21.26 -11.45 -25.94
C LEU A 451 -22.79 -11.62 -25.86
N GLN A 452 -23.53 -10.95 -26.76
CA GLN A 452 -24.95 -11.23 -26.89
C GLN A 452 -25.15 -12.68 -27.39
N PRO A 453 -26.05 -13.47 -26.77
CA PRO A 453 -26.41 -14.80 -27.23
C PRO A 453 -26.96 -14.86 -28.64
#